data_AF-A0A350XTA4-F1
#
_entry.id   AF-A0A350XTA4-F1
#
_cell.length_a   1.000
_cell.length_b   1.000
_cell.length_c   1.000
_cell.angle_alpha   90.00
_cell.angle_beta   90.00
_cell.angle_gamma   90.00
#
_symmetry.space_group_name_H-M   'P 1'
#
loop_
_entity.id
_entity.type
_entity.pdbx_description
1 polymer ?
#
loop_
_entity_poly.entity_id
_entity_poly.type
_entity_poly.pdbx_seq_one_letter_code
_entity_poly.pdbx_strand_id
1 'polypeptide(L)'
;MFPPIRTARLLIRPVRLDDAAELWRRRNQPEVARYQNWVLPYSRESANELVRSAMAMDGPVNDEWWMATIADPESDEVYGDLVVHLGWDSRSAEIGYTLAREHWGKGYAREATSALVAYLFGTVGVTRVFGMLHPDNTASAMVLERLGMLFEGHTRASFWVGDEVSDDWYYGMTRADWEAWRDRPRTPPTTVRLVEITADNLRTVLDLRTHKTQESMVAPVVRSLAQALIPPIGRGGAVAVPWYRAIEADGVIAGFVMVALPSEARPDPYLWRLLIDRRHQHRGIGSRALDLVEAEMHSHGARAIGVSYVVGKGAPAPFYEARGYEPTGEVSDGETVARKVLE
;
A
#
# COMPACT_ATOMS: atom_id res chain seq x y z
N MET A 1 -14.70 -15.46 24.64
CA MET A 1 -13.35 -15.18 25.20
C MET A 1 -12.32 -15.20 24.08
N PHE A 2 -11.51 -14.16 23.98
CA PHE A 2 -10.43 -13.99 23.02
C PHE A 2 -9.25 -14.87 23.42
N PRO A 3 -8.87 -15.87 22.60
CA PRO A 3 -7.69 -16.66 22.87
C PRO A 3 -6.43 -15.84 22.56
N PRO A 4 -5.42 -15.79 23.44
CA PRO A 4 -4.14 -15.16 23.12
C PRO A 4 -3.53 -15.74 21.84
N ILE A 5 -3.04 -14.88 20.96
CA ILE A 5 -2.47 -15.26 19.67
C ILE A 5 -0.95 -15.09 19.74
N ARG A 6 -0.21 -16.18 19.52
CA ARG A 6 1.24 -16.13 19.32
C ARG A 6 1.56 -16.07 17.83
N THR A 7 2.41 -15.11 17.45
CA THR A 7 3.01 -15.03 16.12
C THR A 7 4.49 -15.41 16.20
N ALA A 8 5.25 -15.19 15.13
CA ALA A 8 6.69 -15.48 15.13
C ALA A 8 7.46 -14.65 16.16
N ARG A 9 7.02 -13.41 16.43
CA ARG A 9 7.74 -12.46 17.28
C ARG A 9 6.88 -11.76 18.33
N LEU A 10 5.57 -12.02 18.38
CA LEU A 10 4.63 -11.28 19.22
C LEU A 10 3.66 -12.21 19.96
N LEU A 11 3.23 -11.75 21.12
CA LEU A 11 2.06 -12.23 21.83
C LEU A 11 0.98 -11.14 21.77
N ILE A 12 -0.17 -11.47 21.21
CA ILE A 12 -1.37 -10.62 21.27
C ILE A 12 -2.29 -11.21 22.33
N ARG A 13 -2.58 -10.45 23.38
CA ARG A 13 -3.34 -10.95 24.54
C ARG A 13 -4.36 -9.92 25.04
N PRO A 14 -5.37 -10.34 25.83
CA PRO A 14 -6.18 -9.41 26.59
C PRO A 14 -5.32 -8.47 27.44
N VAL A 15 -5.82 -7.25 27.64
CA VAL A 15 -5.19 -6.23 28.45
C VAL A 15 -5.14 -6.65 29.93
N ARG A 16 -4.13 -6.16 30.65
CA ARG A 16 -3.97 -6.36 32.10
C ARG A 16 -3.75 -5.02 32.78
N LEU A 17 -4.02 -4.98 34.09
CA LEU A 17 -3.90 -3.74 34.86
C LEU A 17 -2.50 -3.11 34.76
N ASP A 18 -1.45 -3.94 34.74
CA ASP A 18 -0.06 -3.48 34.67
C ASP A 18 0.33 -2.91 33.30
N ASP A 19 -0.47 -3.14 32.24
CA ASP A 19 -0.26 -2.54 30.92
C ASP A 19 -0.54 -1.02 30.93
N ALA A 20 -1.29 -0.52 31.93
CA ALA A 20 -1.69 0.88 32.02
C ALA A 20 -0.49 1.83 32.11
N ALA A 21 0.61 1.40 32.73
CA ALA A 21 1.83 2.20 32.83
C ALA A 21 2.46 2.45 31.46
N GLU A 22 2.57 1.41 30.63
CA GLU A 22 3.14 1.53 29.29
C GLU A 22 2.18 2.23 28.32
N LEU A 23 0.87 1.97 28.41
CA LEU A 23 -0.16 2.71 27.69
C LEU A 23 -0.05 4.23 27.96
N TRP A 24 0.04 4.61 29.24
CA TRP A 24 0.22 6.00 29.65
C TRP A 24 1.52 6.60 29.09
N ARG A 25 2.65 5.89 29.22
CA ARG A 25 3.95 6.35 28.73
C ARG A 25 3.93 6.59 27.23
N ARG A 26 3.46 5.60 26.45
CA ARG A 26 3.39 5.65 24.98
C ARG A 26 2.44 6.74 24.48
N ARG A 27 1.24 6.89 25.07
CA ARG A 27 0.27 7.92 24.62
C ARG A 27 0.74 9.34 24.88
N ASN A 28 1.72 9.54 25.77
CA ASN A 28 2.39 10.83 25.99
C ASN A 28 3.58 11.10 25.06
N GLN A 29 3.96 10.16 24.18
CA GLN A 29 4.97 10.43 23.16
C GLN A 29 4.36 11.29 22.03
N PRO A 30 4.88 12.51 21.77
CA PRO A 30 4.29 13.41 20.77
C PRO A 30 4.21 12.79 19.36
N GLU A 31 5.19 11.98 18.98
CA GLU A 31 5.19 11.30 17.68
C GLU A 31 4.06 10.27 17.56
N VAL A 32 3.71 9.59 18.66
CA VAL A 32 2.62 8.61 18.70
C VAL A 32 1.27 9.32 18.68
N ALA A 33 1.16 10.46 19.39
CA ALA A 33 -0.08 11.24 19.49
C ALA A 33 -0.39 12.09 18.25
N ARG A 34 0.58 12.29 17.34
CA ARG A 34 0.50 13.23 16.21
C ARG A 34 -0.78 13.18 15.38
N TYR A 35 -1.38 12.00 15.20
CA TYR A 35 -2.58 11.78 14.38
C TYR A 35 -3.74 11.21 15.19
N GLN A 36 -3.78 11.49 16.48
CA GLN A 36 -4.68 10.85 17.43
C GLN A 36 -5.58 11.90 18.07
N ASN A 37 -6.78 11.48 18.45
CA ASN A 37 -7.79 12.37 19.02
C ASN A 37 -7.75 12.44 20.56
N TRP A 38 -6.80 11.78 21.22
CA TRP A 38 -6.62 11.94 22.66
C TRP A 38 -5.83 13.20 23.00
N VAL A 39 -6.18 13.80 24.15
CA VAL A 39 -5.58 15.05 24.60
C VAL A 39 -4.24 14.78 25.28
N LEU A 40 -3.24 15.63 24.98
CA LEU A 40 -1.98 15.70 25.70
C LEU A 40 -2.01 16.82 26.77
N PRO A 41 -1.40 16.61 27.95
CA PRO A 41 -0.80 15.36 28.42
C PRO A 41 -1.87 14.29 28.70
N TYR A 42 -1.60 13.05 28.31
CA TYR A 42 -2.51 11.94 28.56
C TYR A 42 -2.40 11.53 30.04
N SER A 43 -3.52 11.53 30.76
CA SER A 43 -3.52 11.30 32.21
C SER A 43 -3.34 9.82 32.57
N ARG A 44 -2.76 9.55 33.75
CA ARG A 44 -2.68 8.18 34.29
C ARG A 44 -4.07 7.61 34.62
N GLU A 45 -4.99 8.47 35.04
CA GLU A 45 -6.37 8.10 35.33
C GLU A 45 -7.06 7.58 34.07
N SER A 46 -6.99 8.32 32.97
CA SER A 46 -7.55 7.90 31.68
C SER A 46 -6.94 6.60 31.15
N ALA A 47 -5.63 6.39 31.34
CA ALA A 47 -4.98 5.12 30.99
C ALA A 47 -5.52 3.94 31.80
N ASN A 48 -5.67 4.12 33.12
CA ASN A 48 -6.22 3.10 34.00
C ASN A 48 -7.70 2.80 33.68
N GLU A 49 -8.50 3.83 33.40
CA GLU A 49 -9.90 3.69 33.00
C GLU A 49 -10.04 2.92 31.69
N LEU A 50 -9.24 3.24 30.68
CA LEU A 50 -9.26 2.54 29.40
C LEU A 50 -8.90 1.05 29.57
N VAL A 51 -7.86 0.75 30.35
CA VAL A 51 -7.48 -0.65 30.64
C VAL A 51 -8.59 -1.37 31.39
N ARG A 52 -9.19 -0.77 32.42
CA ARG A 52 -10.28 -1.39 33.18
C ARG A 52 -11.51 -1.65 32.31
N SER A 53 -11.87 -0.70 31.45
CA SER A 53 -12.97 -0.86 30.50
C SER A 53 -12.72 -2.05 29.57
N ALA A 54 -11.52 -2.12 28.98
CA ALA A 54 -11.15 -3.23 28.11
C ALA A 54 -11.06 -4.59 28.84
N MET A 55 -10.64 -4.62 30.11
CA MET A 55 -10.62 -5.83 30.95
C MET A 55 -12.02 -6.35 31.30
N ALA A 56 -13.06 -5.50 31.28
CA ALA A 56 -14.44 -5.90 31.53
C ALA A 56 -15.04 -6.74 30.39
N MET A 57 -14.32 -6.86 29.26
CA MET A 57 -14.73 -7.59 28.07
C MET A 57 -13.78 -8.76 27.80
N ASP A 58 -14.34 -9.96 27.71
CA ASP A 58 -13.59 -11.17 27.37
C ASP A 58 -13.12 -11.23 25.91
N GLY A 59 -13.43 -10.24 25.07
CA GLY A 59 -13.11 -10.18 23.64
C GLY A 59 -13.91 -9.06 22.94
N PRO A 60 -13.78 -8.92 21.61
CA PRO A 60 -14.61 -7.97 20.86
C PRO A 60 -16.11 -8.20 21.06
N VAL A 61 -16.85 -7.13 21.35
CA VAL A 61 -18.30 -7.11 21.53
C VAL A 61 -18.92 -6.18 20.49
N ASN A 62 -20.13 -6.48 20.02
CA ASN A 62 -20.84 -5.63 19.06
C ASN A 62 -21.12 -4.23 19.63
N ASP A 63 -20.89 -3.21 18.81
CA ASP A 63 -21.07 -1.79 19.10
C ASP A 63 -20.21 -1.26 20.27
N GLU A 64 -19.10 -1.95 20.58
CA GLU A 64 -18.15 -1.56 21.62
C GLU A 64 -16.71 -1.62 21.12
N TRP A 65 -15.87 -0.70 21.63
CA TRP A 65 -14.43 -0.73 21.38
C TRP A 65 -13.73 -1.70 22.33
N TRP A 66 -13.07 -2.71 21.78
CA TRP A 66 -12.26 -3.66 22.52
C TRP A 66 -10.78 -3.52 22.21
N MET A 67 -9.92 -3.74 23.21
CA MET A 67 -8.46 -3.57 23.11
C MET A 67 -7.70 -4.84 23.47
N ALA A 68 -6.65 -5.14 22.70
CA ALA A 68 -5.68 -6.18 23.00
C ALA A 68 -4.26 -5.59 23.09
N THR A 69 -3.45 -6.15 23.97
CA THR A 69 -2.04 -5.78 24.14
C THR A 69 -1.17 -6.56 23.17
N ILE A 70 -0.23 -5.87 22.52
CA ILE A 70 0.86 -6.46 21.73
C ILE A 70 2.09 -6.49 22.64
N ALA A 71 2.63 -7.67 22.89
CA ALA A 71 3.78 -7.86 23.77
C ALA A 71 4.85 -8.77 23.16
N ASP A 72 6.06 -8.71 23.72
CA ASP A 72 7.09 -9.71 23.52
C ASP A 72 6.63 -11.07 24.08
N PRO A 73 6.78 -12.18 23.34
CA PRO A 73 6.29 -13.49 23.76
C PRO A 73 7.07 -14.10 24.93
N GLU A 74 8.27 -13.62 25.23
CA GLU A 74 9.17 -14.16 26.26
C GLU A 74 9.26 -13.23 27.47
N SER A 75 9.49 -11.93 27.25
CA SER A 75 9.62 -10.94 28.34
C SER A 75 8.30 -10.32 28.79
N ASP A 76 7.22 -10.49 28.01
CA ASP A 76 5.92 -9.79 28.18
C ASP A 76 6.05 -8.26 28.13
N GLU A 77 7.14 -7.74 27.57
CA GLU A 77 7.34 -6.31 27.32
C GLU A 77 6.25 -5.80 26.35
N VAL A 78 5.51 -4.78 26.75
CA VAL A 78 4.41 -4.23 25.97
C VAL A 78 4.93 -3.32 24.86
N TYR A 79 4.66 -3.68 23.62
CA TYR A 79 5.05 -2.90 22.44
C TYR A 79 3.96 -1.94 21.99
N GLY A 80 2.70 -2.19 22.37
CA GLY A 80 1.56 -1.38 21.98
C GLY A 80 0.23 -2.12 22.11
N ASP A 81 -0.75 -1.69 21.33
CA ASP A 81 -2.11 -2.24 21.35
C ASP A 81 -2.72 -2.37 19.96
N LEU A 82 -3.74 -3.22 19.91
CA LEU A 82 -4.73 -3.33 18.85
C LEU A 82 -6.08 -2.91 19.40
N VAL A 83 -6.89 -2.27 18.59
CA VAL A 83 -8.28 -1.98 18.92
C VAL A 83 -9.20 -2.52 17.84
N VAL A 84 -10.39 -2.97 18.24
CA VAL A 84 -11.44 -3.48 17.37
C VAL A 84 -12.75 -2.85 17.78
N HIS A 85 -13.51 -2.34 16.82
CA HIS A 85 -14.92 -2.04 16.99
C HIS A 85 -15.74 -2.93 16.07
N LEU A 86 -16.57 -3.80 16.64
CA LEU A 86 -17.52 -4.58 15.87
C LEU A 86 -18.78 -3.75 15.62
N GLY A 87 -19.29 -3.79 14.40
CA GLY A 87 -20.54 -3.14 14.05
C GLY A 87 -21.40 -4.02 13.17
N TRP A 88 -22.63 -3.56 12.94
CA TRP A 88 -23.63 -4.26 12.11
C TRP A 88 -23.88 -5.69 12.60
N ASP A 89 -24.13 -5.86 13.90
CA ASP A 89 -24.38 -7.20 14.48
C ASP A 89 -23.17 -8.12 14.26
N SER A 90 -21.97 -7.62 14.57
CA SER A 90 -20.67 -8.28 14.40
C SER A 90 -20.34 -8.70 12.96
N ARG A 91 -20.93 -8.04 11.95
CA ARG A 91 -20.66 -8.34 10.52
C ARG A 91 -19.51 -7.53 9.95
N SER A 92 -19.17 -6.40 10.56
CA SER A 92 -18.01 -5.60 10.17
C SER A 92 -17.11 -5.33 11.37
N ALA A 93 -15.81 -5.21 11.13
CA ALA A 93 -14.85 -4.77 12.14
C ALA A 93 -14.06 -3.56 11.65
N GLU A 94 -14.08 -2.49 12.44
CA GLU A 94 -13.07 -1.45 12.38
C GLU A 94 -11.85 -1.91 13.19
N ILE A 95 -10.65 -1.68 12.67
CA ILE A 95 -9.41 -1.99 13.37
C ILE A 95 -8.49 -0.78 13.49
N GLY A 96 -7.81 -0.69 14.63
CA GLY A 96 -6.74 0.25 14.88
C GLY A 96 -5.56 -0.44 15.54
N TYR A 97 -4.39 0.20 15.45
CA TYR A 97 -3.19 -0.26 16.13
C TYR A 97 -2.32 0.94 16.48
N THR A 98 -1.69 0.88 17.65
CA THR A 98 -0.72 1.88 18.05
C THR A 98 0.50 1.17 18.62
N LEU A 99 1.70 1.56 18.24
CA LEU A 99 2.95 1.02 18.80
C LEU A 99 3.75 2.13 19.45
N ALA A 100 4.52 1.78 20.47
CA ALA A 100 5.50 2.66 21.06
C ALA A 100 6.61 2.97 20.03
N ARG A 101 7.12 4.21 20.05
CA ARG A 101 8.03 4.75 19.03
C ARG A 101 9.27 3.88 18.83
N GLU A 102 9.74 3.23 19.89
CA GLU A 102 10.91 2.36 19.93
C GLU A 102 10.71 1.06 19.13
N HIS A 103 9.46 0.71 18.81
CA HIS A 103 9.06 -0.51 18.11
C HIS A 103 8.68 -0.27 16.64
N TRP A 104 8.74 0.97 16.16
CA TRP A 104 8.43 1.32 14.77
C TRP A 104 9.48 0.80 13.79
N GLY A 105 9.09 0.60 12.53
CA GLY A 105 9.99 0.16 11.46
C GLY A 105 10.42 -1.31 11.52
N LYS A 106 10.08 -2.05 12.58
CA LYS A 106 10.44 -3.47 12.79
C LYS A 106 9.43 -4.47 12.21
N GLY A 107 8.33 -3.96 11.63
CA GLY A 107 7.26 -4.76 11.03
C GLY A 107 6.22 -5.31 12.02
N TYR A 108 6.30 -4.95 13.31
CA TYR A 108 5.39 -5.47 14.33
C TYR A 108 3.93 -5.09 14.13
N ALA A 109 3.63 -3.86 13.69
CA ALA A 109 2.24 -3.46 13.42
C ALA A 109 1.61 -4.36 12.35
N ARG A 110 2.32 -4.60 11.24
CA ARG A 110 1.85 -5.51 10.19
C ARG A 110 1.64 -6.92 10.73
N GLU A 111 2.57 -7.44 11.52
CA GLU A 111 2.48 -8.80 12.07
C GLU A 111 1.27 -8.95 13.03
N ALA A 112 1.14 -8.04 13.99
CA ALA A 112 0.05 -8.03 14.96
C ALA A 112 -1.32 -7.87 14.27
N THR A 113 -1.44 -6.88 13.40
CA THR A 113 -2.69 -6.61 12.70
C THR A 113 -3.05 -7.73 11.72
N SER A 114 -2.07 -8.41 11.11
CA SER A 114 -2.33 -9.59 10.27
C SER A 114 -2.93 -10.74 11.07
N ALA A 115 -2.44 -10.97 12.29
CA ALA A 115 -2.97 -12.00 13.17
C ALA A 115 -4.40 -11.65 13.63
N LEU A 116 -4.66 -10.37 13.93
CA LEU A 116 -5.99 -9.89 14.26
C LEU A 116 -6.98 -10.07 13.11
N VAL A 117 -6.61 -9.68 11.89
CA VAL A 117 -7.45 -9.86 10.70
C VAL A 117 -7.78 -11.34 10.48
N ALA A 118 -6.81 -12.23 10.67
CA ALA A 118 -7.04 -13.67 10.60
C ALA A 118 -8.02 -14.17 11.68
N TYR A 119 -7.97 -13.63 12.89
CA TYR A 119 -8.95 -13.92 13.95
C TYR A 119 -10.35 -13.38 13.62
N LEU A 120 -10.45 -12.15 13.11
CA LEU A 120 -11.74 -11.54 12.78
C LEU A 120 -12.46 -12.30 11.67
N PHE A 121 -11.75 -12.68 10.60
CA PHE A 121 -12.34 -13.51 9.56
C PHE A 121 -12.49 -14.98 10.00
N GLY A 122 -11.47 -15.58 10.59
CA GLY A 122 -11.46 -17.01 10.89
C GLY A 122 -12.38 -17.41 12.06
N THR A 123 -12.38 -16.64 13.13
CA THR A 123 -13.03 -16.99 14.39
C THR A 123 -14.29 -16.17 14.64
N VAL A 124 -14.23 -14.85 14.48
CA VAL A 124 -15.41 -13.97 14.70
C VAL A 124 -16.42 -14.11 13.57
N GLY A 125 -15.94 -14.31 12.34
CA GLY A 125 -16.81 -14.53 11.19
C GLY A 125 -17.29 -13.25 10.51
N VAL A 126 -16.60 -12.11 10.71
CA VAL A 126 -16.98 -10.85 10.05
C VAL A 126 -16.96 -11.01 8.52
N THR A 127 -17.79 -10.23 7.82
CA THR A 127 -17.82 -10.18 6.35
C THR A 127 -16.75 -9.22 5.81
N ARG A 128 -16.35 -8.25 6.62
CA ARG A 128 -15.46 -7.16 6.23
C ARG A 128 -14.66 -6.61 7.41
N VAL A 129 -13.43 -6.21 7.12
CA VAL A 129 -12.55 -5.45 8.02
C VAL A 129 -12.13 -4.15 7.35
N PHE A 130 -12.12 -3.05 8.09
CA PHE A 130 -11.70 -1.74 7.60
C PHE A 130 -10.91 -0.97 8.66
N GLY A 131 -10.20 0.07 8.23
CA GLY A 131 -9.48 0.98 9.11
C GLY A 131 -9.41 2.37 8.49
N MET A 132 -9.37 3.37 9.37
CA MET A 132 -9.28 4.78 9.01
C MET A 132 -7.95 5.37 9.47
N LEU A 133 -7.43 6.34 8.73
CA LEU A 133 -6.23 7.08 9.13
C LEU A 133 -6.17 8.47 8.52
N HIS A 134 -5.45 9.35 9.23
CA HIS A 134 -5.00 10.63 8.69
C HIS A 134 -4.17 10.43 7.40
N PRO A 135 -4.45 11.14 6.28
CA PRO A 135 -3.74 11.00 5.00
C PRO A 135 -2.21 11.08 5.08
N ASP A 136 -1.69 11.96 5.92
CA ASP A 136 -0.24 12.12 6.16
C ASP A 136 0.40 10.98 6.97
N ASN A 137 -0.38 10.01 7.46
CA ASN A 137 0.14 8.83 8.15
C ASN A 137 0.50 7.73 7.14
N THR A 138 1.45 8.02 6.25
CA THR A 138 1.91 7.10 5.20
C THR A 138 2.38 5.75 5.78
N ALA A 139 2.95 5.75 6.99
CA ALA A 139 3.41 4.51 7.64
C ALA A 139 2.24 3.56 7.96
N SER A 140 1.11 4.10 8.45
CA SER A 140 -0.10 3.32 8.71
C SER A 140 -0.76 2.87 7.40
N ALA A 141 -0.84 3.75 6.39
CA ALA A 141 -1.33 3.42 5.06
C ALA A 141 -0.59 2.20 4.47
N MET A 142 0.75 2.19 4.56
CA MET A 142 1.58 1.08 4.09
C MET A 142 1.35 -0.23 4.87
N VAL A 143 0.96 -0.17 6.14
CA VAL A 143 0.60 -1.38 6.90
C VAL A 143 -0.71 -1.96 6.36
N LEU A 144 -1.77 -1.15 6.23
CA LEU A 144 -3.07 -1.58 5.70
C LEU A 144 -2.94 -2.14 4.27
N GLU A 145 -2.15 -1.47 3.44
CA GLU A 145 -1.85 -1.90 2.08
C GLU A 145 -1.12 -3.25 2.02
N ARG A 146 -0.13 -3.48 2.88
CA ARG A 146 0.61 -4.75 2.95
C ARG A 146 -0.21 -5.89 3.54
N LEU A 147 -1.23 -5.57 4.35
CA LEU A 147 -2.25 -6.52 4.78
C LEU A 147 -3.18 -6.94 3.64
N GLY A 148 -3.20 -6.18 2.55
CA GLY A 148 -4.05 -6.42 1.39
C GLY A 148 -5.31 -5.56 1.36
N MET A 149 -5.45 -4.59 2.26
CA MET A 149 -6.59 -3.66 2.20
C MET A 149 -6.51 -2.81 0.93
N LEU A 150 -7.68 -2.50 0.39
CA LEU A 150 -7.88 -1.57 -0.70
C LEU A 150 -8.18 -0.19 -0.12
N PHE A 151 -7.63 0.85 -0.73
CA PHE A 151 -8.09 2.21 -0.50
C PHE A 151 -9.48 2.35 -1.14
N GLU A 152 -10.45 2.83 -0.36
CA GLU A 152 -11.84 2.91 -0.79
C GLU A 152 -12.40 4.32 -0.80
N GLY A 153 -11.82 5.23 -0.01
CA GLY A 153 -12.39 6.56 0.11
C GLY A 153 -11.50 7.56 0.82
N HIS A 154 -11.78 8.82 0.54
CA HIS A 154 -11.24 9.98 1.22
C HIS A 154 -12.42 10.84 1.64
N THR A 155 -12.61 10.97 2.95
CA THR A 155 -13.62 11.85 3.53
C THR A 155 -12.95 13.15 3.96
N ARG A 156 -13.52 14.27 3.52
CA ARG A 156 -12.98 15.60 3.78
C ARG A 156 -13.53 16.16 5.07
N ALA A 157 -12.67 16.73 5.91
CA ALA A 157 -13.03 17.35 7.19
C ALA A 157 -13.94 16.47 8.06
N SER A 158 -13.66 15.16 8.10
CA SER A 158 -14.50 14.15 8.74
C SER A 158 -14.03 13.73 10.13
N PHE A 159 -12.85 14.21 10.55
CA PHE A 159 -12.23 13.82 11.81
C PHE A 159 -11.63 15.03 12.53
N TRP A 160 -11.29 14.84 13.81
CA TRP A 160 -10.68 15.86 14.64
C TRP A 160 -9.42 15.31 15.31
N VAL A 161 -8.30 16.01 15.12
CA VAL A 161 -7.02 15.73 15.80
C VAL A 161 -6.76 16.90 16.75
N GLY A 162 -7.07 16.71 18.02
CA GLY A 162 -7.16 17.83 18.96
C GLY A 162 -8.24 18.82 18.50
N ASP A 163 -7.85 20.08 18.33
CA ASP A 163 -8.75 21.17 17.88
C ASP A 163 -8.69 21.39 16.35
N GLU A 164 -7.92 20.61 15.61
CA GLU A 164 -7.81 20.72 14.16
C GLU A 164 -8.69 19.69 13.45
N VAL A 165 -9.47 20.16 12.48
CA VAL A 165 -10.24 19.28 11.60
C VAL A 165 -9.29 18.59 10.62
N SER A 166 -9.53 17.31 10.39
CA SER A 166 -8.72 16.47 9.52
C SER A 166 -9.58 15.70 8.51
N ASP A 167 -8.95 15.40 7.39
CA ASP A 167 -9.44 14.46 6.41
C ASP A 167 -9.13 13.02 6.86
N ASP A 168 -9.90 12.03 6.40
CA ASP A 168 -9.61 10.62 6.64
C ASP A 168 -9.53 9.81 5.36
N TRP A 169 -8.58 8.89 5.34
CA TRP A 169 -8.48 7.83 4.34
C TRP A 169 -9.09 6.54 4.88
N TYR A 170 -9.94 5.94 4.06
CA TYR A 170 -10.56 4.65 4.34
C TYR A 170 -9.88 3.55 3.56
N TYR A 171 -9.51 2.50 4.29
CA TYR A 171 -9.05 1.24 3.73
C TYR A 171 -9.93 0.11 4.21
N GLY A 172 -10.18 -0.88 3.35
CA GLY A 172 -10.82 -2.11 3.81
C GLY A 172 -10.62 -3.29 2.90
N MET A 173 -11.13 -4.42 3.38
CA MET A 173 -11.08 -5.70 2.70
C MET A 173 -12.28 -6.56 3.11
N THR A 174 -12.82 -7.30 2.16
CA THR A 174 -13.75 -8.39 2.43
C THR A 174 -13.00 -9.68 2.78
N ARG A 175 -13.72 -10.71 3.22
CA ARG A 175 -13.16 -12.06 3.36
C ARG A 175 -12.52 -12.55 2.06
N ALA A 176 -13.20 -12.34 0.92
CA ALA A 176 -12.71 -12.76 -0.39
C ALA A 176 -11.42 -12.02 -0.77
N ASP A 177 -11.32 -10.72 -0.46
CA ASP A 177 -10.09 -9.97 -0.66
C ASP A 177 -8.94 -10.49 0.20
N TRP A 178 -9.23 -10.84 1.45
CA TRP A 178 -8.25 -11.40 2.38
C TRP A 178 -7.72 -12.76 1.90
N GLU A 179 -8.61 -13.66 1.48
CA GLU A 179 -8.25 -14.97 0.92
C GLU A 179 -7.44 -14.81 -0.37
N ALA A 180 -7.94 -14.01 -1.32
CA ALA A 180 -7.23 -13.72 -2.56
C ALA A 180 -5.85 -13.08 -2.30
N TRP A 181 -5.73 -12.18 -1.32
CA TRP A 181 -4.44 -11.60 -0.95
C TRP A 181 -3.54 -12.66 -0.35
N ARG A 182 -4.01 -13.49 0.57
CA ARG A 182 -3.20 -14.53 1.22
C ARG A 182 -2.65 -15.51 0.18
N ASP A 183 -3.52 -15.94 -0.72
CA ASP A 183 -3.29 -17.03 -1.68
C ASP A 183 -2.64 -16.54 -2.99
N ARG A 184 -2.41 -15.23 -3.13
CA ARG A 184 -1.72 -14.66 -4.29
C ARG A 184 -0.32 -15.26 -4.46
N PRO A 185 0.17 -15.41 -5.71
CA PRO A 185 1.51 -15.90 -5.94
C PRO A 185 2.56 -14.92 -5.40
N ARG A 186 3.58 -15.41 -4.70
CA ARG A 186 4.67 -14.61 -4.12
C ARG A 186 6.03 -14.89 -4.76
N THR A 187 6.12 -15.95 -5.53
CA THR A 187 7.34 -16.35 -6.23
C THR A 187 7.44 -15.65 -7.58
N PRO A 188 8.65 -15.50 -8.13
CA PRO A 188 8.82 -15.03 -9.51
C PRO A 188 8.03 -15.92 -10.49
N PRO A 189 7.39 -15.34 -11.51
CA PRO A 189 6.65 -16.12 -12.49
C PRO A 189 7.62 -16.89 -13.41
N THR A 190 7.13 -17.96 -14.01
CA THR A 190 7.90 -18.73 -14.99
C THR A 190 7.94 -17.95 -16.31
N THR A 191 6.79 -17.43 -16.75
CA THR A 191 6.67 -16.67 -17.99
C THR A 191 6.22 -15.23 -17.73
N VAL A 192 6.77 -14.30 -18.51
CA VAL A 192 6.29 -12.92 -18.62
C VAL A 192 6.19 -12.61 -20.10
N ARG A 193 5.08 -12.01 -20.53
CA ARG A 193 4.80 -11.68 -21.93
C ARG A 193 4.16 -10.30 -22.02
N LEU A 194 4.43 -9.62 -23.14
CA LEU A 194 3.69 -8.43 -23.53
C LEU A 194 2.58 -8.87 -24.48
N VAL A 195 1.33 -8.66 -24.11
CA VAL A 195 0.16 -9.09 -24.87
C VAL A 195 -0.67 -7.89 -25.30
N GLU A 196 -1.35 -8.01 -26.43
CA GLU A 196 -2.24 -6.96 -26.92
C GLU A 196 -3.44 -6.77 -25.98
N ILE A 197 -3.91 -5.53 -25.88
CA ILE A 197 -5.13 -5.21 -25.15
C ILE A 197 -6.28 -5.35 -26.12
N THR A 198 -7.21 -6.27 -25.82
CA THR A 198 -8.38 -6.58 -26.63
C THR A 198 -9.65 -6.32 -25.82
N ALA A 199 -10.82 -6.43 -26.45
CA ALA A 199 -12.10 -6.34 -25.75
C ALA A 199 -12.21 -7.36 -24.60
N ASP A 200 -11.60 -8.54 -24.76
CA ASP A 200 -11.69 -9.63 -23.79
C ASP A 200 -10.89 -9.37 -22.51
N ASN A 201 -9.75 -8.68 -22.60
CA ASN A 201 -8.88 -8.41 -21.45
C ASN A 201 -8.93 -6.97 -20.94
N LEU A 202 -9.62 -6.06 -21.65
CA LEU A 202 -9.67 -4.64 -21.32
C LEU A 202 -10.13 -4.40 -19.88
N ARG A 203 -11.17 -5.11 -19.42
CA ARG A 203 -11.68 -4.96 -18.04
C ARG A 203 -10.60 -5.27 -17.00
N THR A 204 -9.89 -6.38 -17.16
CA THR A 204 -8.80 -6.77 -16.25
C THR A 204 -7.68 -5.74 -16.26
N VAL A 205 -7.34 -5.20 -17.44
CA VAL A 205 -6.32 -4.15 -17.57
C VAL A 205 -6.73 -2.84 -16.89
N LEU A 206 -8.01 -2.44 -17.00
CA LEU A 206 -8.55 -1.26 -16.32
C LEU A 206 -8.61 -1.43 -14.80
N ASP A 207 -8.77 -2.67 -14.33
CA ASP A 207 -8.84 -3.02 -12.90
C ASP A 207 -7.46 -3.10 -12.24
N LEU A 208 -6.35 -2.97 -12.98
CA LEU A 208 -4.99 -2.95 -12.41
C LEU A 208 -4.79 -1.74 -11.49
N ARG A 209 -4.24 -1.96 -10.30
CA ARG A 209 -4.04 -0.91 -9.30
C ARG A 209 -2.64 -0.94 -8.70
N THR A 210 -2.07 0.22 -8.45
CA THR A 210 -0.95 0.38 -7.51
C THR A 210 -1.47 0.51 -6.09
N HIS A 211 -0.56 0.51 -5.12
CA HIS A 211 -0.89 0.96 -3.78
C HIS A 211 -1.25 2.46 -3.79
N LYS A 212 -2.16 2.91 -2.93
CA LYS A 212 -2.53 4.33 -2.83
C LYS A 212 -1.32 5.19 -2.47
N THR A 213 -0.42 4.68 -1.63
CA THR A 213 0.87 5.31 -1.32
C THR A 213 1.81 5.47 -2.53
N GLN A 214 1.53 4.81 -3.66
CA GLN A 214 2.28 4.88 -4.92
C GLN A 214 1.50 5.61 -6.02
N GLU A 215 0.25 6.02 -5.79
CA GLU A 215 -0.64 6.55 -6.85
C GLU A 215 -0.14 7.87 -7.44
N SER A 216 0.59 8.68 -6.66
CA SER A 216 1.25 9.89 -7.17
C SER A 216 2.42 9.60 -8.13
N MET A 217 2.97 8.38 -8.12
CA MET A 217 4.13 8.00 -8.93
C MET A 217 3.71 7.44 -10.29
N VAL A 218 2.51 6.86 -10.38
CA VAL A 218 2.03 6.17 -11.56
C VAL A 218 0.52 6.38 -11.64
N ALA A 219 0.07 7.08 -12.67
CA ALA A 219 -1.37 7.29 -12.85
C ALA A 219 -2.12 5.95 -13.11
N PRO A 220 -3.46 5.96 -13.02
CA PRO A 220 -4.28 4.80 -13.40
C PRO A 220 -4.16 4.45 -14.89
N VAL A 221 -4.40 3.17 -15.23
CA VAL A 221 -4.35 2.68 -16.62
C VAL A 221 -5.42 3.34 -17.50
N VAL A 222 -6.61 3.63 -16.95
CA VAL A 222 -7.66 4.37 -17.69
C VAL A 222 -7.16 5.73 -18.21
N ARG A 223 -6.36 6.45 -17.41
CA ARG A 223 -5.75 7.72 -17.84
C ARG A 223 -4.72 7.49 -18.94
N SER A 224 -3.93 6.42 -18.85
CA SER A 224 -2.98 6.04 -19.91
C SER A 224 -3.67 5.77 -21.24
N LEU A 225 -4.75 4.98 -21.24
CA LEU A 225 -5.48 4.66 -22.46
C LEU A 225 -6.18 5.90 -23.03
N ALA A 226 -6.73 6.77 -22.18
CA ALA A 226 -7.28 8.06 -22.64
C ALA A 226 -6.20 8.96 -23.27
N GLN A 227 -5.01 9.01 -22.68
CA GLN A 227 -3.86 9.71 -23.26
C GLN A 227 -3.37 9.05 -24.56
N ALA A 228 -3.51 7.75 -24.73
CA ALA A 228 -3.17 7.08 -25.98
C ALA A 228 -4.19 7.39 -27.11
N LEU A 229 -5.47 7.59 -26.75
CA LEU A 229 -6.52 7.99 -27.70
C LEU A 229 -6.36 9.44 -28.14
N ILE A 230 -5.89 10.32 -27.25
CA ILE A 230 -5.63 11.73 -27.51
C ILE A 230 -4.20 12.05 -27.07
N PRO A 231 -3.18 11.70 -27.89
CA PRO A 231 -1.80 11.84 -27.49
C PRO A 231 -1.43 13.30 -27.24
N PRO A 232 -0.73 13.60 -26.12
CA PRO A 232 -0.25 14.93 -25.86
C PRO A 232 0.77 15.34 -26.91
N ILE A 233 0.84 16.63 -27.17
CA ILE A 233 1.91 17.22 -27.97
C ILE A 233 3.16 17.24 -27.09
N GLY A 234 4.18 16.49 -27.50
CA GLY A 234 5.46 16.42 -26.81
C GLY A 234 6.31 17.67 -27.03
N ARG A 235 7.45 17.73 -26.34
CA ARG A 235 8.48 18.75 -26.62
C ARG A 235 8.87 18.71 -28.10
N GLY A 236 8.93 19.89 -28.73
CA GLY A 236 9.21 20.02 -30.16
C GLY A 236 7.97 20.00 -31.06
N GLY A 237 6.75 19.98 -30.50
CA GLY A 237 5.51 20.13 -31.26
C GLY A 237 5.02 18.84 -31.95
N ALA A 238 5.74 17.73 -31.80
CA ALA A 238 5.32 16.44 -32.35
C ALA A 238 4.30 15.74 -31.44
N VAL A 239 3.29 15.13 -32.07
CA VAL A 239 2.30 14.29 -31.39
C VAL A 239 2.96 12.95 -31.04
N ALA A 240 2.88 12.54 -29.77
CA ALA A 240 3.41 11.24 -29.36
C ALA A 240 2.66 10.10 -30.06
N VAL A 241 3.40 9.06 -30.49
CA VAL A 241 2.78 7.84 -31.04
C VAL A 241 2.81 6.75 -29.97
N PRO A 242 1.68 6.47 -29.29
CA PRO A 242 1.64 5.53 -28.19
C PRO A 242 1.67 4.08 -28.70
N TRP A 243 2.53 3.27 -28.09
CA TRP A 243 2.50 1.82 -28.17
C TRP A 243 2.31 1.26 -26.76
N TYR A 244 1.32 0.39 -26.56
CA TYR A 244 1.01 -0.14 -25.24
C TYR A 244 0.66 -1.63 -25.28
N ARG A 245 0.92 -2.30 -24.16
CA ARG A 245 0.68 -3.73 -23.97
C ARG A 245 0.22 -3.99 -22.53
N ALA A 246 -0.58 -5.04 -22.35
CA ALA A 246 -0.73 -5.63 -21.03
C ALA A 246 0.48 -6.52 -20.74
N ILE A 247 0.87 -6.61 -19.46
CA ILE A 247 1.92 -7.50 -18.99
C ILE A 247 1.24 -8.74 -18.42
N GLU A 248 1.40 -9.87 -19.10
CA GLU A 248 0.93 -11.18 -18.63
C GLU A 248 2.06 -11.89 -17.88
N ALA A 249 1.75 -12.47 -16.72
CA ALA A 249 2.65 -13.31 -15.94
C ALA A 249 1.95 -14.63 -15.58
N ASP A 250 2.50 -15.76 -16.07
CA ASP A 250 1.90 -17.09 -15.93
C ASP A 250 0.41 -17.15 -16.32
N GLY A 251 0.04 -16.49 -17.42
CA GLY A 251 -1.35 -16.46 -17.93
C GLY A 251 -2.28 -15.45 -17.24
N VAL A 252 -1.78 -14.65 -16.29
CA VAL A 252 -2.57 -13.62 -15.58
C VAL A 252 -2.07 -12.24 -15.95
N ILE A 253 -2.99 -11.33 -16.30
CA ILE A 253 -2.65 -9.91 -16.49
C ILE A 253 -2.21 -9.32 -15.15
N ALA A 254 -0.94 -8.96 -15.07
CA ALA A 254 -0.26 -8.52 -13.86
C ALA A 254 0.24 -7.06 -13.94
N GLY A 255 0.14 -6.43 -15.10
CA GLY A 255 0.62 -5.07 -15.30
C GLY A 255 0.26 -4.48 -16.66
N PHE A 256 0.74 -3.26 -16.88
CA PHE A 256 0.53 -2.47 -18.06
C PHE A 256 1.81 -1.72 -18.40
N VAL A 257 2.10 -1.60 -19.70
CA VAL A 257 3.22 -0.81 -20.19
C VAL A 257 2.80 0.04 -21.38
N MET A 258 3.36 1.24 -21.47
CA MET A 258 3.18 2.15 -22.59
C MET A 258 4.48 2.90 -22.89
N VAL A 259 4.79 3.01 -24.17
CA VAL A 259 5.96 3.67 -24.72
C VAL A 259 5.49 4.69 -25.76
N ALA A 260 6.09 5.86 -25.79
CA ALA A 260 6.00 6.75 -26.94
C ALA A 260 7.08 6.32 -27.95
N LEU A 261 6.66 5.95 -29.16
CA LEU A 261 7.57 5.54 -30.22
C LEU A 261 8.39 6.72 -30.76
N PRO A 262 9.53 6.46 -31.43
CA PRO A 262 10.35 7.49 -32.05
C PRO A 262 9.56 8.40 -33.01
N SER A 263 10.00 9.64 -33.09
CA SER A 263 9.52 10.67 -34.01
C SER A 263 10.69 11.57 -34.42
N GLU A 264 10.50 12.43 -35.41
CA GLU A 264 11.54 13.41 -35.79
C GLU A 264 11.97 14.31 -34.61
N ALA A 265 11.03 14.66 -33.72
CA ALA A 265 11.31 15.50 -32.55
C ALA A 265 11.91 14.72 -31.35
N ARG A 266 11.74 13.39 -31.32
CA ARG A 266 12.30 12.49 -30.29
C ARG A 266 12.78 11.19 -30.95
N PRO A 267 14.08 11.07 -31.28
CA PRO A 267 14.59 9.91 -32.02
C PRO A 267 14.64 8.62 -31.19
N ASP A 268 14.69 8.73 -29.86
CA ASP A 268 14.66 7.58 -28.96
C ASP A 268 13.21 7.34 -28.45
N PRO A 269 12.75 6.07 -28.39
CA PRO A 269 11.51 5.73 -27.71
C PRO A 269 11.57 6.11 -26.23
N TYR A 270 10.40 6.33 -25.65
CA TYR A 270 10.27 6.81 -24.27
C TYR A 270 9.27 5.98 -23.47
N LEU A 271 9.73 5.31 -22.42
CA LEU A 271 8.87 4.59 -21.49
C LEU A 271 7.98 5.59 -20.75
N TRP A 272 6.72 5.62 -21.14
CA TRP A 272 5.73 6.57 -20.65
C TRP A 272 4.95 6.02 -19.44
N ARG A 273 4.72 4.71 -19.40
CA ARG A 273 4.06 4.08 -18.25
C ARG A 273 4.60 2.68 -18.05
N LEU A 274 4.91 2.34 -16.81
CA LEU A 274 5.11 0.97 -16.35
C LEU A 274 4.35 0.81 -15.02
N LEU A 275 3.37 -0.09 -15.01
CA LEU A 275 2.55 -0.37 -13.84
C LEU A 275 2.54 -1.88 -13.62
N ILE A 276 2.92 -2.31 -12.41
CA ILE A 276 2.70 -3.68 -11.94
C ILE A 276 1.65 -3.62 -10.83
N ASP A 277 0.60 -4.42 -10.99
CA ASP A 277 -0.49 -4.49 -10.03
C ASP A 277 0.02 -4.83 -8.64
N ARG A 278 -0.55 -4.19 -7.62
CA ARG A 278 -0.17 -4.35 -6.21
C ARG A 278 -0.16 -5.80 -5.72
N ARG A 279 -0.95 -6.69 -6.32
CA ARG A 279 -0.99 -8.13 -6.01
C ARG A 279 0.20 -8.89 -6.61
N HIS A 280 0.89 -8.30 -7.57
CA HIS A 280 1.96 -8.91 -8.37
C HIS A 280 3.34 -8.24 -8.21
N GLN A 281 3.44 -7.20 -7.38
CA GLN A 281 4.71 -6.52 -7.09
C GLN A 281 5.73 -7.44 -6.36
N HIS A 282 7.01 -7.07 -6.43
CA HIS A 282 8.14 -7.79 -5.81
C HIS A 282 8.35 -9.24 -6.30
N ARG A 283 7.89 -9.54 -7.53
CA ARG A 283 8.05 -10.85 -8.20
C ARG A 283 8.98 -10.81 -9.41
N GLY A 284 9.71 -9.72 -9.63
CA GLY A 284 10.58 -9.53 -10.81
C GLY A 284 9.84 -9.28 -12.13
N ILE A 285 8.50 -9.16 -12.12
CA ILE A 285 7.69 -8.93 -13.33
C ILE A 285 8.07 -7.62 -14.02
N GLY A 286 8.21 -6.53 -13.27
CA GLY A 286 8.57 -5.23 -13.82
C GLY A 286 9.90 -5.25 -14.57
N SER A 287 10.92 -5.93 -14.02
CA SER A 287 12.22 -6.10 -14.65
C SER A 287 12.10 -6.88 -15.97
N ARG A 288 11.43 -8.04 -15.94
CA ARG A 288 11.25 -8.88 -17.15
C ARG A 288 10.40 -8.19 -18.21
N ALA A 289 9.39 -7.43 -17.82
CA ALA A 289 8.57 -6.66 -18.74
C ALA A 289 9.41 -5.55 -19.40
N LEU A 290 10.28 -4.89 -18.64
CA LEU A 290 11.17 -3.87 -19.18
C LEU A 290 12.23 -4.47 -20.12
N ASP A 291 12.77 -5.66 -19.82
CA ASP A 291 13.66 -6.39 -20.75
C ASP A 291 12.95 -6.65 -22.10
N LEU A 292 11.68 -7.05 -22.07
CA LEU A 292 10.89 -7.30 -23.28
C LEU A 292 10.62 -6.01 -24.07
N VAL A 293 10.35 -4.90 -23.38
CA VAL A 293 10.16 -3.59 -24.02
C VAL A 293 11.46 -3.13 -24.68
N GLU A 294 12.59 -3.24 -23.99
CA GLU A 294 13.91 -2.91 -24.51
C GLU A 294 14.20 -3.71 -25.80
N ALA A 295 13.95 -5.02 -25.78
CA ALA A 295 14.11 -5.89 -26.95
C ALA A 295 13.17 -5.53 -28.11
N GLU A 296 11.90 -5.26 -27.83
CA GLU A 296 10.91 -4.81 -28.84
C GLU A 296 11.37 -3.51 -29.49
N MET A 297 11.76 -2.51 -28.70
CA MET A 297 12.21 -1.22 -29.20
C MET A 297 13.49 -1.36 -30.04
N HIS A 298 14.44 -2.19 -29.60
CA HIS A 298 15.66 -2.47 -30.37
C HIS A 298 15.34 -3.16 -31.71
N SER A 299 14.39 -4.10 -31.73
CA SER A 299 13.94 -4.76 -32.96
C SER A 299 13.30 -3.79 -33.98
N HIS A 300 12.72 -2.69 -33.48
CA HIS A 300 12.21 -1.57 -34.29
C HIS A 300 13.30 -0.53 -34.64
N GLY A 301 14.57 -0.82 -34.37
CA GLY A 301 15.72 0.00 -34.75
C GLY A 301 16.14 1.06 -33.74
N ALA A 302 15.53 1.11 -32.56
CA ALA A 302 15.94 2.04 -31.51
C ALA A 302 17.34 1.69 -30.97
N ARG A 303 18.18 2.71 -30.78
CA ARG A 303 19.54 2.55 -30.21
C ARG A 303 19.61 2.89 -28.72
N ALA A 304 18.56 3.48 -28.19
CA ALA A 304 18.42 3.82 -26.78
C ALA A 304 16.93 3.90 -26.42
N ILE A 305 16.65 4.02 -25.13
CA ILE A 305 15.30 4.26 -24.60
C ILE A 305 15.38 5.24 -23.43
N GLY A 306 14.46 6.20 -23.41
CA GLY A 306 14.30 7.16 -22.31
C GLY A 306 13.21 6.75 -21.31
N VAL A 307 13.27 7.29 -20.11
CA VAL A 307 12.23 7.21 -19.07
C VAL A 307 12.21 8.51 -18.26
N SER A 308 11.09 8.81 -17.61
CA SER A 308 11.08 9.74 -16.47
C SER A 308 10.52 9.10 -15.22
N TYR A 309 10.97 9.60 -14.08
CA TYR A 309 10.46 9.21 -12.79
C TYR A 309 10.50 10.35 -11.78
N VAL A 310 9.54 10.34 -10.86
CA VAL A 310 9.58 11.17 -9.66
C VAL A 310 10.77 10.79 -8.77
N VAL A 311 11.34 11.75 -8.07
CA VAL A 311 12.41 11.54 -7.08
C VAL A 311 11.81 11.57 -5.67
N GLY A 312 12.29 10.71 -4.78
CA GLY A 312 11.87 10.71 -3.38
C GLY A 312 11.87 9.32 -2.75
N LYS A 313 11.37 9.25 -1.50
CA LYS A 313 11.29 7.99 -0.76
C LYS A 313 10.26 7.05 -1.42
N GLY A 314 10.72 5.87 -1.82
CA GLY A 314 9.88 4.88 -2.50
C GLY A 314 9.72 5.11 -4.02
N ALA A 315 10.39 6.13 -4.57
CA ALA A 315 10.45 6.38 -6.00
C ALA A 315 11.10 5.22 -6.78
N PRO A 316 10.80 5.08 -8.08
CA PRO A 316 11.36 4.00 -8.90
C PRO A 316 12.80 4.27 -9.38
N ALA A 317 13.46 5.36 -8.97
CA ALA A 317 14.83 5.67 -9.38
C ALA A 317 15.81 4.49 -9.18
N PRO A 318 15.87 3.83 -8.01
CA PRO A 318 16.79 2.69 -7.81
C PRO A 318 16.47 1.50 -8.72
N PHE A 319 15.22 1.35 -9.16
CA PHE A 319 14.82 0.29 -10.09
C PHE A 319 15.37 0.55 -11.50
N TYR A 320 15.34 1.79 -11.98
CA TYR A 320 15.87 2.15 -13.29
C TYR A 320 17.41 2.19 -13.29
N GLU A 321 18.02 2.79 -12.28
CA GLU A 321 19.49 2.88 -12.15
C GLU A 321 20.15 1.50 -12.11
N ALA A 322 19.58 0.56 -11.35
CA ALA A 322 20.06 -0.82 -11.30
C ALA A 322 20.01 -1.56 -12.65
N ARG A 323 19.33 -1.00 -13.65
CA ARG A 323 19.17 -1.55 -15.00
C ARG A 323 19.95 -0.79 -16.06
N GLY A 324 20.81 0.16 -15.66
CA GLY A 324 21.66 0.94 -16.55
C GLY A 324 20.98 2.16 -17.18
N TYR A 325 19.88 2.64 -16.60
CA TYR A 325 19.36 3.95 -16.95
C TYR A 325 20.14 5.03 -16.20
N GLU A 326 20.72 5.95 -16.96
CA GLU A 326 21.52 7.05 -16.43
C GLU A 326 20.73 8.37 -16.52
N PRO A 327 20.65 9.16 -15.44
CA PRO A 327 20.04 10.49 -15.48
C PRO A 327 20.70 11.38 -16.54
N THR A 328 19.91 12.05 -17.36
CA THR A 328 20.42 12.94 -18.42
C THR A 328 20.75 14.35 -17.91
N GLY A 329 20.36 14.67 -16.67
CA GLY A 329 20.37 16.02 -16.11
C GLY A 329 19.12 16.83 -16.45
N GLU A 330 18.22 16.32 -17.29
CA GLU A 330 16.97 16.98 -17.63
C GLU A 330 15.85 16.67 -16.64
N VAL A 331 14.96 17.65 -16.46
CA VAL A 331 13.71 17.52 -15.70
C VAL A 331 12.53 17.83 -16.62
N SER A 332 11.52 16.96 -16.63
CA SER A 332 10.27 17.13 -17.38
C SER A 332 9.10 16.93 -16.44
N ASP A 333 8.21 17.92 -16.35
CA ASP A 333 7.02 17.89 -15.48
C ASP A 333 7.32 17.52 -14.01
N GLY A 334 8.48 17.94 -13.51
CA GLY A 334 8.96 17.64 -12.16
C GLY A 334 9.59 16.26 -11.98
N GLU A 335 9.72 15.47 -13.05
CA GLU A 335 10.35 14.16 -13.05
C GLU A 335 11.76 14.21 -13.65
N THR A 336 12.68 13.41 -13.11
CA THR A 336 14.03 13.23 -13.65
C THR A 336 13.97 12.37 -14.89
N VAL A 337 14.60 12.83 -15.97
CA VAL A 337 14.75 12.07 -17.21
C VAL A 337 16.01 11.23 -17.15
N ALA A 338 15.90 9.95 -17.50
CA ALA A 338 17.01 9.02 -17.60
C ALA A 338 16.98 8.28 -18.94
N ARG A 339 18.13 7.80 -19.38
CA ARG A 339 18.32 7.16 -20.68
C ARG A 339 19.20 5.92 -20.55
N LYS A 340 18.89 4.88 -21.32
CA LYS A 340 19.70 3.67 -21.47
C LYS A 340 20.02 3.42 -22.93
N VAL A 341 21.27 3.09 -23.24
CA VAL A 341 21.66 2.61 -24.58
C VAL A 341 21.26 1.14 -24.70
N LEU A 342 20.67 0.77 -25.84
CA LEU A 342 20.27 -0.59 -26.15
C LEU A 342 21.41 -1.27 -26.90
N GLU A 343 21.79 -2.47 -26.46
CA GLU A 343 22.84 -3.31 -27.07
C GLU A 343 22.27 -4.42 -27.94
#